data_AF-A0A2V9VXY7-F1
#
_entry.id   AF-A0A2V9VXY7-F1
#
_cell.length_a   1.000
_cell.length_b   1.000
_cell.length_c   1.000
_cell.angle_alpha   90.00
_cell.angle_beta   90.00
_cell.angle_gamma   90.00
#
_symmetry.space_group_name_H-M   'P 1'
#
loop_
_entity.id
_entity.type
_entity.pdbx_description
1 polymer ?
#
loop_
_entity_poly.entity_id
_entity_poly.type
_entity_poly.pdbx_seq_one_letter_code
_entity_poly.pdbx_strand_id
1 'polypeptide(L)'
;MAGSDKHELGFFLLRYVPDAVKDEFVNVGIVLVGGGVDAGYADVRFTRDWRRVLCMDPGADLEWLQALEKDIRMRLQDAAGREEILFRLQDLCSNVIQVSATKGCLGAEPAQEL
;
A
#
# COMPACT_ATOMS: atom_id res chain seq x y z
N MET A 1 -15.94 -26.80 17.32
CA MET A 1 -16.48 -25.85 16.32
C MET A 1 -15.48 -24.71 16.23
N ALA A 2 -14.56 -24.72 15.27
CA ALA A 2 -13.65 -23.60 15.05
C ALA A 2 -14.35 -22.67 14.05
N GLY A 3 -15.06 -21.66 14.56
CA GLY A 3 -15.55 -20.58 13.73
C GLY A 3 -14.34 -19.83 13.20
N SER A 4 -14.07 -19.94 11.90
CA SER A 4 -13.11 -19.07 11.25
C SER A 4 -13.73 -17.67 11.21
N ASP A 5 -13.38 -16.82 12.17
CA ASP A 5 -13.64 -15.39 12.12
C ASP A 5 -12.87 -14.81 10.93
N LYS A 6 -13.50 -14.90 9.75
CA LYS A 6 -13.05 -14.23 8.53
C LYS A 6 -13.34 -12.76 8.71
N HIS A 7 -12.29 -11.97 8.88
CA HIS A 7 -12.40 -10.53 8.87
C HIS A 7 -12.39 -10.05 7.42
N GLU A 8 -13.25 -9.08 7.10
CA GLU A 8 -13.17 -8.41 5.80
C GLU A 8 -11.91 -7.56 5.77
N LEU A 9 -10.98 -7.90 4.88
CA LEU A 9 -9.74 -7.17 4.69
C LEU A 9 -9.81 -6.43 3.35
N GLY A 10 -9.57 -5.13 3.39
CA GLY A 10 -9.31 -4.33 2.19
C GLY A 10 -7.81 -4.28 1.92
N PHE A 11 -7.41 -4.34 0.66
CA PHE A 11 -6.05 -4.03 0.26
C PHE A 11 -6.01 -3.22 -1.01
N PHE A 12 -4.92 -2.49 -1.22
CA PHE A 12 -4.63 -1.82 -2.48
C PHE A 12 -3.13 -1.85 -2.75
N LEU A 13 -2.77 -1.77 -4.02
CA LEU A 13 -1.38 -1.79 -4.47
C LEU A 13 -0.88 -0.38 -4.66
N LEU A 14 0.36 -0.15 -4.25
CA LEU A 14 1.13 1.05 -4.55
C LEU A 14 1.89 0.80 -5.86
N ARG A 15 1.72 1.71 -6.81
CA ARG A 15 2.27 1.64 -8.16
C ARG A 15 3.26 2.76 -8.36
N TYR A 16 4.46 2.42 -8.78
CA TYR A 16 5.44 3.37 -9.27
C TYR A 16 5.20 3.62 -10.76
N VAL A 17 5.06 4.89 -11.10
CA VAL A 17 4.69 5.40 -12.43
C VAL A 17 5.69 6.49 -12.80
N PRO A 18 6.80 6.15 -13.50
CA PRO A 18 7.81 7.14 -13.88
C PRO A 18 7.28 8.16 -14.89
N ASP A 19 6.31 7.76 -15.71
CA ASP A 19 5.66 8.60 -16.71
C ASP A 19 4.17 8.29 -16.76
N ALA A 20 3.36 9.19 -16.18
CA ALA A 20 1.91 9.03 -16.12
C ALA A 20 1.22 9.13 -17.49
N VAL A 21 1.92 9.62 -18.53
CA VAL A 21 1.38 9.72 -19.90
C VAL A 21 1.50 8.39 -20.63
N LYS A 22 2.54 7.60 -20.32
CA LYS A 22 2.79 6.31 -20.96
C LYS A 22 1.96 5.15 -20.37
N ASP A 23 1.32 5.39 -19.22
CA ASP A 23 0.53 4.39 -18.47
C ASP A 23 1.31 3.11 -18.13
N GLU A 24 2.65 3.20 -18.12
CA GLU A 24 3.52 2.11 -17.70
C GLU A 24 3.79 2.22 -16.20
N PHE A 25 3.56 1.13 -15.46
CA PHE A 25 3.73 1.11 -14.02
C PHE A 25 4.30 -0.21 -13.50
N VAL A 26 4.94 -0.15 -12.34
CA VAL A 26 5.35 -1.32 -11.56
C VAL A 26 4.71 -1.26 -10.18
N ASN A 27 4.10 -2.37 -9.74
CA ASN A 27 3.65 -2.46 -8.35
C ASN A 27 4.88 -2.52 -7.44
N VAL A 28 4.99 -1.56 -6.54
CA VAL A 28 6.11 -1.40 -5.61
C VAL A 28 5.71 -1.65 -4.16
N GLY A 29 4.42 -1.74 -3.86
CA GLY A 29 3.98 -2.09 -2.52
C GLY A 29 2.52 -2.49 -2.44
N ILE A 30 2.13 -2.91 -1.24
CA ILE A 30 0.76 -3.24 -0.86
C ILE A 30 0.46 -2.57 0.47
N VAL A 31 -0.76 -2.04 0.59
CA VAL A 31 -1.32 -1.59 1.86
C VAL A 31 -2.49 -2.52 2.18
N LEU A 32 -2.51 -3.02 3.41
CA LEU A 32 -3.57 -3.83 3.97
C LEU A 32 -4.31 -3.03 5.04
N VAL A 33 -5.63 -3.14 5.03
CA VAL A 33 -6.55 -2.46 5.95
C VAL A 33 -7.57 -3.49 6.43
N GLY A 34 -7.60 -3.75 7.73
CA GLY A 34 -8.57 -4.64 8.35
C GLY A 34 -9.87 -3.92 8.70
N GLY A 35 -11.00 -4.47 8.23
CA GLY A 35 -12.33 -4.07 8.65
C GLY A 35 -12.78 -4.88 9.87
N GLY A 36 -13.01 -4.20 10.99
CA GLY A 36 -13.47 -4.79 12.25
C GLY A 36 -13.75 -3.72 13.31
N VAL A 37 -14.65 -4.03 14.24
CA VAL A 37 -15.26 -3.09 15.21
C VAL A 37 -14.25 -2.50 16.21
N ASP A 38 -13.10 -3.14 16.41
CA ASP A 38 -12.03 -2.65 17.28
C ASP A 38 -10.78 -2.33 16.46
N ALA A 39 -10.47 -1.02 16.36
CA ALA A 39 -9.22 -0.46 15.87
C ALA A 39 -8.62 -1.16 14.63
N GLY A 40 -9.27 -0.98 13.47
CA GLY A 40 -8.89 -1.59 12.19
C GLY A 40 -7.39 -1.55 11.90
N TYR A 41 -6.75 -2.71 11.89
CA TYR A 41 -5.33 -2.86 11.57
C TYR A 41 -5.00 -2.24 10.20
N ALA A 42 -3.91 -1.49 10.08
CA ALA A 42 -3.41 -1.10 8.77
C ALA A 42 -1.89 -1.12 8.73
N ASP A 43 -1.34 -1.68 7.67
CA ASP A 43 0.11 -1.75 7.47
C ASP A 43 0.44 -1.74 5.97
N VAL A 44 1.69 -1.46 5.67
CA VAL A 44 2.23 -1.31 4.32
C VAL A 44 3.49 -2.13 4.19
N ARG A 45 3.69 -2.69 3.00
CA ARG A 45 4.94 -3.35 2.64
C ARG A 45 5.34 -3.00 1.23
N PHE A 46 6.58 -2.56 1.07
CA PHE A 46 7.17 -2.32 -0.24
C PHE A 46 7.93 -3.55 -0.72
N THR A 47 8.15 -3.64 -2.03
CA THR A 47 9.05 -4.62 -2.63
C THR A 47 10.46 -4.42 -2.08
N ARG A 48 11.16 -5.53 -1.85
CA ARG A 48 12.60 -5.51 -1.54
C ARG A 48 13.46 -5.65 -2.79
N ASP A 49 12.84 -6.00 -3.92
CA ASP A 49 13.47 -6.13 -5.23
C ASP A 49 13.07 -4.95 -6.13
N TRP A 50 14.02 -4.05 -6.34
CA TRP A 50 13.86 -2.81 -7.10
C TRP A 50 14.27 -2.94 -8.57
N ARG A 51 14.69 -4.13 -9.02
CA ARG A 51 15.17 -4.32 -10.40
C ARG A 51 14.15 -3.88 -11.44
N ARG A 52 12.86 -4.14 -11.20
CA ARG A 52 11.78 -3.74 -12.11
C ARG A 52 11.61 -2.22 -12.20
N VAL A 53 11.78 -1.52 -11.08
CA VAL A 53 11.75 -0.05 -11.05
C VAL A 53 12.95 0.50 -11.80
N LEU A 54 14.15 0.02 -11.51
CA LEU A 54 15.39 0.45 -12.18
C LEU A 54 15.44 0.14 -13.68
N CYS A 55 14.76 -0.92 -14.13
CA CYS A 55 14.63 -1.20 -15.56
C CYS A 55 13.75 -0.16 -16.28
N MET A 56 12.75 0.39 -15.61
CA MET A 56 11.85 1.40 -16.19
C MET A 56 12.38 2.82 -16.03
N ASP A 57 12.91 3.13 -14.84
CA ASP A 57 13.58 4.38 -14.54
C ASP A 57 14.93 4.08 -13.87
N PRO A 58 16.03 4.08 -14.65
CA PRO A 58 17.38 3.93 -14.11
C PRO A 58 17.80 5.01 -13.12
N GLY A 59 17.11 6.17 -13.12
CA GLY A 59 17.35 7.29 -12.22
C GLY A 59 16.46 7.27 -10.96
N ALA A 60 15.67 6.21 -10.75
CA ALA A 60 14.74 6.15 -9.64
C ALA A 60 15.45 6.27 -8.29
N ASP A 61 14.96 7.18 -7.45
CA ASP A 61 15.46 7.38 -6.09
C ASP A 61 14.94 6.28 -5.16
N LEU A 62 15.72 5.21 -5.01
CA LEU A 62 15.38 4.08 -4.15
C LEU A 62 15.42 4.43 -2.65
N GLU A 63 16.25 5.40 -2.26
CA GLU A 63 16.31 5.84 -0.86
C GLU A 63 15.02 6.56 -0.48
N TRP A 64 14.53 7.43 -1.36
CA TRP A 64 13.25 8.09 -1.21
C TRP A 64 12.09 7.08 -1.16
N LEU A 65 12.08 6.06 -2.02
CA LEU A 65 11.05 5.01 -1.99
C LEU A 65 11.02 4.23 -0.67
N GLN A 66 12.19 3.93 -0.10
CA GLN A 66 12.30 3.27 1.20
C GLN A 66 11.91 4.18 2.36
N ALA A 67 12.22 5.48 2.28
CA ALA A 67 11.76 6.47 3.25
C ALA A 67 10.24 6.60 3.21
N LEU A 68 9.65 6.61 2.01
CA LEU A 68 8.20 6.67 1.80
C LEU A 68 7.48 5.48 2.45
N GLU A 69 8.02 4.27 2.36
CA GLU A 69 7.44 3.10 3.07
C GLU A 69 7.35 3.35 4.58
N LYS A 70 8.41 3.90 5.18
CA LYS A 70 8.46 4.18 6.63
C LYS A 70 7.47 5.27 7.02
N ASP A 71 7.36 6.31 6.21
CA ASP A 71 6.42 7.42 6.43
C ASP A 71 4.97 6.96 6.34
N ILE A 72 4.64 6.15 5.32
CA ILE A 72 3.31 5.56 5.16
C ILE A 72 3.01 4.65 6.36
N ARG A 73 3.95 3.77 6.74
CA ARG A 73 3.78 2.88 7.89
C ARG A 73 3.50 3.66 9.16
N MET A 74 4.29 4.70 9.44
CA MET A 74 4.13 5.53 10.64
C MET A 74 2.75 6.18 10.70
N ARG A 75 2.25 6.70 9.57
CA ARG A 75 0.93 7.32 9.48
C ARG A 75 -0.22 6.31 9.62
N LEU A 76 -0.05 5.07 9.14
CA LEU A 76 -1.06 4.02 9.28
C LEU A 76 -1.20 3.51 10.73
N GLN A 77 -0.19 3.69 11.58
CA GLN A 77 -0.25 3.33 13.01
C GLN A 77 -1.05 4.34 13.85
N ASP A 78 -1.22 5.58 13.35
CA ASP A 78 -2.06 6.59 14.00
C ASP A 78 -3.49 6.54 13.43
N ALA A 79 -4.51 6.59 14.28
CA ALA A 79 -5.90 6.49 13.83
C ALA A 79 -6.32 7.69 12.97
N ALA A 80 -5.90 8.90 13.33
CA ALA A 80 -6.15 10.10 12.53
C ALA A 80 -5.30 10.10 11.24
N GLY A 81 -4.01 9.75 11.36
CA GLY A 81 -3.10 9.57 10.23
C GLY A 81 -3.55 8.51 9.22
N ARG A 82 -4.25 7.46 9.67
CA ARG A 82 -4.80 6.39 8.82
C ARG A 82 -5.95 6.88 7.95
N GLU A 83 -6.93 7.59 8.51
CA GLU A 83 -8.01 8.17 7.70
C GLU A 83 -7.46 9.18 6.70
N GLU A 84 -6.53 10.03 7.15
CA GLU A 84 -5.88 11.03 6.31
C GLU A 84 -5.09 10.39 5.18
N ILE A 85 -4.30 9.34 5.45
CA ILE A 85 -3.47 8.72 4.42
C ILE A 85 -4.32 7.93 3.44
N LEU A 86 -5.38 7.26 3.88
CA LEU A 86 -6.32 6.59 2.97
C LEU A 86 -7.02 7.58 2.05
N PHE A 87 -7.37 8.76 2.56
CA PHE A 87 -7.92 9.86 1.76
C PHE A 87 -6.87 10.44 0.79
N ARG A 88 -5.67 10.77 1.28
CA ARG A 88 -4.58 11.31 0.45
C ARG A 88 -4.07 10.31 -0.60
N LEU A 89 -4.13 9.01 -0.32
CA LEU A 89 -3.73 7.95 -1.25
C LEU A 89 -4.63 7.91 -2.49
N GLN A 90 -5.89 8.34 -2.39
CA GLN A 90 -6.74 8.58 -3.56
C GLN A 90 -6.30 9.82 -4.37
N ASP A 91 -5.73 10.83 -3.72
CA ASP A 91 -5.27 12.09 -4.34
C ASP A 91 -3.85 11.97 -4.95
N LEU A 92 -3.01 11.09 -4.38
CA LEU A 92 -1.66 10.77 -4.85
C LEU A 92 -1.62 10.15 -6.26
N CYS A 93 -2.77 9.82 -6.86
CA CYS A 93 -2.88 9.42 -8.26
C CYS A 93 -2.23 10.41 -9.25
N SER A 94 -1.91 11.64 -8.81
CA SER A 94 -1.22 12.68 -9.58
C SER A 94 0.32 12.63 -9.55
N ASN A 95 0.94 11.82 -8.69
CA ASN A 95 2.40 11.76 -8.49
C ASN A 95 3.02 10.44 -9.01
N VAL A 96 4.36 10.32 -8.95
CA VAL A 96 5.16 9.13 -9.32
C VAL A 96 4.71 7.85 -8.59
N ILE A 97 3.97 7.97 -7.48
CA ILE A 97 3.35 6.85 -6.79
C ILE A 97 1.83 6.98 -6.88
N GLN A 98 1.19 6.00 -7.52
CA GLN A 98 -0.25 5.89 -7.65
C GLN A 98 -0.80 4.71 -6.84
N VAL A 99 -2.10 4.70 -6.62
CA VAL A 99 -2.79 3.66 -5.85
C VAL A 99 -3.77 2.91 -6.74
N SER A 100 -3.77 1.58 -6.69
CA SER A 100 -4.78 0.79 -7.40
C SER A 100 -6.14 0.92 -6.72
N ALA A 101 -7.21 0.65 -7.46
CA ALA A 101 -8.52 0.43 -6.86
C ALA A 101 -8.44 -0.59 -5.71
N THR A 102 -9.13 -0.29 -4.61
CA THR A 102 -9.21 -1.18 -3.44
C THR A 102 -9.85 -2.51 -3.84
N LYS A 103 -9.23 -3.61 -3.43
CA LYS A 103 -9.76 -4.96 -3.57
C LYS A 103 -10.05 -5.53 -2.18
N GLY A 104 -11.20 -6.16 -2.02
CA GLY A 104 -11.54 -6.89 -0.81
C GLY A 104 -11.00 -8.33 -0.87
N CYS A 105 -10.42 -8.82 0.21
CA CYS A 105 -10.14 -10.24 0.43
C CYS A 105 -10.73 -10.69 1.77
N LEU A 106 -11.14 -11.95 1.85
CA LEU A 106 -11.55 -12.59 3.10
C LEU A 106 -10.35 -13.35 3.64
N GLY A 107 -9.73 -12.85 4.71
CA GLY A 107 -8.56 -13.45 5.34
C GLY A 107 -8.84 -13.86 6.79
N ALA A 108 -8.06 -14.81 7.31
CA ALA A 108 -8.15 -15.23 8.70
C ALA A 108 -7.45 -14.22 9.63
N GLU A 109 -6.29 -13.68 9.23
CA GLU A 109 -5.49 -12.72 10.00
C GLU A 109 -4.68 -11.78 9.07
N PRO A 110 -4.81 -10.45 9.15
CA PRO A 110 -4.15 -9.53 8.22
C PRO A 110 -2.62 -9.46 8.38
N ALA A 111 -2.08 -9.76 9.56
CA ALA A 111 -0.64 -9.71 9.83
C ALA A 111 0.16 -10.87 9.21
N GLN A 112 -0.50 -11.99 8.85
CA GLN A 112 0.15 -13.16 8.24
C GLN A 112 0.24 -13.06 6.70
N GLU A 113 -0.47 -12.11 6.10
CA GLU A 113 -0.59 -11.93 4.65
C GLU A 113 0.37 -10.89 4.06
N LEU A 114 1.21 -10.27 4.92
CA LEU A 114 2.23 -9.27 4.53
C LEU A 114 3.60 -9.89 4.27
#